data_AF-A0A1H3HWC8-F1
#
_entry.id   AF-A0A1H3HWC8-F1
#
_cell.length_a   1.000
_cell.length_b   1.000
_cell.length_c   1.000
_cell.angle_alpha   90.00
_cell.angle_beta   90.00
_cell.angle_gamma   90.00
#
_symmetry.space_group_name_H-M   'P 1'
#
loop_
_entity.id
_entity.type
_entity.pdbx_description
1 polymer ?
#
loop_
_entity_poly.entity_id
_entity_poly.type
_entity_poly.pdbx_seq_one_letter_code
_entity_poly.pdbx_strand_id
1 'polypeptide(L)'
;MRVNRTCLQYACMLIFVAAMLSVPWEALRGEAFRDKQVYYEYFLYGKLILEFREFESVIDYFIHEFLWHFSVHFLVHELEIPLDYIFLAISAFLLTVFSLYLVKQHGTLSLLLLINPLVIDLAFSQFRSALAIACLGAAFLVRRSSLAYAFAGIALLFHTAASIFIVINACVHFGQRYMARHGKSGLGAIGFFVGLGVFVSLLIGPLREIILALLGDRRVHYPDQSSTFLYISFWSGLLIALILHAKKHALSKAQSISAVILSLVTTNLFTGGYSTRFLATMFPFLVSSVLTIDRGIKPLILTAFVAYTALQWLFWLNVI
;
A
#
# COMPACT_ATOMS: atom_id res chain seq x y z
N MET A 1 33.11 15.52 17.16
CA MET A 1 31.78 14.97 17.50
C MET A 1 31.41 13.86 16.53
N ARG A 2 31.28 12.61 16.97
CA ARG A 2 30.75 11.53 16.11
C ARG A 2 29.22 11.61 16.13
N VAL A 3 28.63 12.09 15.05
CA VAL A 3 27.16 12.05 14.88
C VAL A 3 26.73 10.59 14.88
N ASN A 4 25.77 10.24 15.75
CA ASN A 4 25.22 8.89 15.82
C ASN A 4 24.56 8.56 14.47
N ARG A 5 24.95 7.43 13.85
CA ARG A 5 24.44 6.96 12.55
C ARG A 5 22.91 6.91 12.52
N THR A 6 22.28 6.57 13.64
CA THR A 6 20.82 6.53 13.78
C THR A 6 20.20 7.93 13.74
N CYS A 7 20.85 8.93 14.35
CA CYS A 7 20.38 10.33 14.28
C CYS A 7 20.48 10.86 12.84
N LEU A 8 21.58 10.55 12.14
CA LEU A 8 21.74 10.92 10.73
C LEU A 8 20.67 10.28 9.85
N GLN A 9 20.34 9.00 10.09
CA GLN A 9 19.28 8.28 9.38
C GLN A 9 17.91 8.96 9.55
N TYR A 10 17.54 9.33 10.78
CA TYR A 10 16.28 10.04 11.02
C TYR A 10 16.28 11.45 10.43
N ALA A 11 17.40 12.18 10.49
CA ALA A 11 17.52 13.47 9.83
C ALA A 11 17.31 13.36 8.31
N CYS A 12 17.97 12.40 7.66
CA CYS A 12 17.79 12.15 6.22
C CYS A 12 16.34 11.78 5.88
N MET A 13 15.69 10.97 6.72
CA MET A 13 14.27 10.63 6.57
C MET A 13 13.38 11.87 6.64
N LEU A 14 13.57 12.74 7.63
CA LEU A 14 12.78 13.97 7.78
C LEU A 14 13.02 14.95 6.62
N ILE A 15 14.27 15.09 6.17
CA ILE A 15 14.62 15.90 4.99
C ILE A 15 13.93 15.33 3.75
N PHE A 16 13.95 14.01 3.55
CA PHE A 16 13.27 13.37 2.44
C PHE A 16 11.76 13.63 2.45
N VAL A 17 11.10 13.44 3.60
CA VAL A 17 9.65 13.72 3.74
C VAL A 17 9.37 15.19 3.45
N ALA A 18 10.11 16.13 4.04
CA ALA A 18 9.94 17.55 3.80
C ALA A 18 10.12 17.92 2.32
N ALA A 19 11.15 17.36 1.66
CA ALA A 19 11.39 17.56 0.24
C ALA A 19 10.20 17.05 -0.59
N MET A 20 9.73 15.83 -0.34
CA MET A 20 8.58 15.24 -1.06
C MET A 20 7.28 16.04 -0.85
N LEU A 21 7.06 16.62 0.33
CA LEU A 21 5.88 17.45 0.60
C LEU A 21 5.98 18.85 -0.04
N SER A 22 7.20 19.36 -0.23
CA SER A 22 7.43 20.69 -0.83
C SER A 22 7.25 20.72 -2.34
N VAL A 23 7.24 19.55 -3.00
CA VAL A 23 7.08 19.47 -4.45
C VAL A 23 5.61 19.72 -4.84
N PRO A 24 5.32 20.66 -5.74
CA PRO A 24 3.96 20.91 -6.22
C PRO A 24 3.57 19.85 -7.27
N TRP A 25 3.28 18.63 -6.81
CA TRP A 25 3.07 17.46 -7.69
C TRP A 25 2.01 17.69 -8.77
N GLU A 26 0.89 18.34 -8.45
CA GLU A 26 -0.17 18.64 -9.43
C GLU A 26 0.33 19.61 -10.53
N ALA A 27 1.14 20.60 -10.16
CA ALA A 27 1.73 21.52 -11.12
C ALA A 27 2.76 20.82 -12.03
N LEU A 28 3.55 19.89 -11.48
CA LEU A 28 4.48 19.08 -12.28
C LEU A 28 3.76 18.11 -13.22
N ARG A 29 2.66 17.53 -12.77
CA ARG A 29 1.82 16.61 -13.57
C ARG A 29 1.07 17.34 -14.70
N GLY A 30 0.78 18.63 -14.49
CA GLY A 30 -0.04 19.45 -15.39
C GLY A 30 -1.55 19.19 -15.24
N GLU A 31 -1.96 18.33 -14.30
CA GLU A 31 -3.35 18.02 -14.02
C GLU A 31 -3.57 17.78 -12.52
N ALA A 32 -4.80 18.07 -12.06
CA ALA A 32 -5.18 17.86 -10.68
C ALA A 32 -5.42 16.37 -10.38
N PHE A 33 -5.18 15.97 -9.13
CA PHE A 33 -5.45 14.60 -8.70
C PHE A 33 -6.96 14.35 -8.59
N ARG A 34 -7.47 13.46 -9.44
CA ARG A 34 -8.91 13.14 -9.49
C ARG A 34 -9.47 12.69 -8.15
N ASP A 35 -8.80 11.77 -7.43
CA ASP A 35 -9.32 11.28 -6.14
C ASP A 35 -9.27 12.37 -5.07
N LYS A 36 -8.27 13.27 -5.10
CA LYS A 36 -8.20 14.45 -4.22
C LYS A 36 -9.40 15.36 -4.44
N GLN A 37 -9.73 15.67 -5.69
CA GLN A 37 -10.89 16.51 -6.04
C GLN A 37 -12.21 15.91 -5.55
N VAL A 38 -12.39 14.61 -5.69
CA VAL A 38 -13.58 13.91 -5.17
C VAL A 38 -13.73 14.09 -3.65
N TYR A 39 -12.63 14.07 -2.89
CA TYR A 39 -12.69 14.34 -1.46
C TYR A 39 -13.01 15.81 -1.15
N TYR A 40 -12.45 16.74 -1.92
CA TYR A 40 -12.79 18.17 -1.80
C TYR A 40 -14.29 18.40 -1.99
N GLU A 41 -14.84 17.91 -3.10
CA GLU A 41 -16.25 18.06 -3.40
C GLU A 41 -17.12 17.42 -2.32
N TYR A 42 -16.73 16.23 -1.86
CA TYR A 42 -17.48 15.48 -0.86
C TYR A 42 -17.55 16.19 0.49
N PHE A 43 -16.44 16.72 1.03
CA PHE A 43 -16.41 17.30 2.37
C PHE A 43 -16.82 18.78 2.43
N LEU A 44 -16.76 19.51 1.31
CA LEU A 44 -17.18 20.91 1.23
C LEU A 44 -18.64 21.07 0.81
N TYR A 45 -19.12 20.22 -0.11
CA TYR A 45 -20.42 20.41 -0.76
C TYR A 45 -21.33 19.18 -0.69
N GLY A 46 -20.77 18.00 -0.38
CA GLY A 46 -21.52 16.75 -0.32
C GLY A 46 -22.31 16.58 0.97
N LYS A 47 -23.38 15.77 0.91
CA LYS A 47 -24.05 15.27 2.11
C LYS A 47 -23.18 14.21 2.79
N LEU A 48 -22.85 14.45 4.05
CA LEU A 48 -21.97 13.55 4.81
C LEU A 48 -22.72 12.30 5.22
N ILE A 49 -22.03 11.15 5.22
CA ILE A 49 -22.64 9.87 5.64
C ILE A 49 -23.19 9.95 7.08
N LEU A 50 -22.55 10.78 7.91
CA LEU A 50 -22.95 11.02 9.30
C LEU A 50 -24.34 11.67 9.44
N GLU A 51 -24.82 12.36 8.40
CA GLU A 51 -26.10 13.09 8.44
C GLU A 51 -27.31 12.24 8.07
N PHE A 52 -27.11 11.14 7.32
CA PHE A 52 -28.22 10.38 6.73
C PHE A 52 -28.19 8.88 7.06
N ARG A 53 -27.20 8.40 7.80
CA ARG A 53 -27.10 6.99 8.19
C ARG A 53 -26.98 6.85 9.70
N GLU A 54 -27.81 5.96 10.25
CA GLU A 54 -27.72 5.54 11.64
C GLU A 54 -26.70 4.41 11.79
N PHE A 55 -25.91 4.45 12.87
CA PHE A 55 -24.85 3.48 13.18
C PHE A 55 -25.32 2.56 14.31
N GLU A 56 -26.24 1.66 13.98
CA GLU A 56 -26.90 0.78 14.96
C GLU A 56 -26.03 -0.40 15.41
N SER A 57 -25.12 -0.89 14.55
CA SER A 57 -24.25 -2.02 14.86
C SER A 57 -22.76 -1.67 14.80
N VAL A 58 -21.93 -2.43 15.55
CA VAL A 58 -20.46 -2.30 15.50
C VAL A 58 -19.93 -2.51 14.08
N ILE A 59 -20.56 -3.37 13.29
CA ILE A 59 -20.17 -3.68 11.91
C ILE A 59 -20.36 -2.44 11.02
N ASP A 60 -21.37 -1.62 11.27
CA ASP A 60 -21.64 -0.41 10.48
C ASP A 60 -20.50 0.60 10.55
N TYR A 61 -19.83 0.71 11.71
CA TYR A 61 -18.67 1.60 11.87
C TYR A 61 -17.50 1.20 10.96
N PHE A 62 -17.32 -0.10 10.74
CA PHE A 62 -16.27 -0.61 9.85
C PHE A 62 -16.66 -0.49 8.38
N ILE A 63 -17.86 -0.96 8.01
CA ILE A 63 -18.32 -0.97 6.60
C ILE A 63 -18.38 0.44 6.03
N HIS A 64 -18.83 1.41 6.83
CA HIS A 64 -19.02 2.79 6.40
C HIS A 64 -17.82 3.69 6.71
N GLU A 65 -16.69 3.10 7.11
CA GLU A 65 -15.42 3.83 7.29
C GLU A 65 -15.61 5.05 8.21
N PHE A 66 -16.31 4.83 9.33
CA PHE A 66 -16.80 5.90 10.22
C PHE A 66 -15.71 6.89 10.60
N LEU A 67 -14.53 6.41 10.99
CA LEU A 67 -13.47 7.28 11.49
C LEU A 67 -12.92 8.21 10.39
N TRP A 68 -12.95 7.78 9.12
CA TRP A 68 -12.61 8.66 8.00
C TRP A 68 -13.57 9.85 7.92
N HIS A 69 -14.88 9.55 7.91
CA HIS A 69 -15.91 10.58 7.81
C HIS A 69 -15.93 11.48 9.04
N PHE A 70 -15.89 10.90 10.24
CA PHE A 70 -15.90 11.62 11.50
C PHE A 70 -14.67 12.53 11.66
N SER A 71 -13.46 12.00 11.47
CA SER A 71 -12.24 12.79 11.70
C SER A 71 -12.10 13.94 10.72
N VAL A 72 -12.29 13.71 9.41
CA VAL A 72 -12.13 14.78 8.43
C VAL A 72 -13.24 15.83 8.61
N HIS A 73 -14.48 15.42 8.85
CA HIS A 73 -15.57 16.36 9.12
C HIS A 73 -15.28 17.21 10.36
N PHE A 74 -14.90 16.58 11.48
CA PHE A 74 -14.57 17.28 12.71
C PHE A 74 -13.44 18.29 12.51
N LEU A 75 -12.36 17.91 11.84
CA LEU A 75 -11.24 18.82 11.58
C LEU A 75 -11.64 20.01 10.68
N VAL A 76 -12.50 19.79 9.68
CA VAL A 76 -12.90 20.84 8.73
C VAL A 76 -13.95 21.77 9.31
N HIS A 77 -14.99 21.22 9.95
CA HIS A 77 -16.18 21.99 10.33
C HIS A 77 -16.16 22.46 11.79
N GLU A 78 -15.56 21.69 12.70
CA GLU A 78 -15.49 22.06 14.13
C GLU A 78 -14.19 22.78 14.47
N LEU A 79 -13.07 22.39 13.84
CA LEU A 79 -11.76 23.03 14.06
C LEU A 79 -11.35 24.01 12.95
N GLU A 80 -12.18 24.17 11.91
CA GLU A 80 -11.95 25.09 10.78
C GLU A 80 -10.59 24.90 10.09
N ILE A 81 -10.04 23.67 10.09
CA ILE A 81 -8.77 23.37 9.45
C ILE A 81 -8.99 23.13 7.94
N PRO A 82 -8.32 23.89 7.06
CA PRO A 82 -8.42 23.66 5.61
C PRO A 82 -7.99 22.25 5.21
N LEU A 83 -8.73 21.67 4.24
CA LEU A 83 -8.49 20.32 3.73
C LEU A 83 -7.05 20.09 3.25
N ASP A 84 -6.40 21.11 2.67
CA ASP A 84 -5.02 21.00 2.21
C ASP A 84 -4.06 20.63 3.35
N TYR A 85 -4.25 21.20 4.54
CA TYR A 85 -3.40 20.89 5.70
C TYR A 85 -3.66 19.48 6.23
N ILE A 86 -4.92 19.03 6.22
CA ILE A 86 -5.32 17.68 6.62
C ILE A 86 -4.68 16.66 5.66
N PHE A 87 -4.81 16.89 4.36
CA PHE A 87 -4.25 16.04 3.32
C PHE A 87 -2.73 16.01 3.36
N LEU A 88 -2.08 17.16 3.56
CA LEU A 88 -0.62 17.24 3.73
C LEU A 88 -0.15 16.45 4.96
N ALA A 89 -0.89 16.51 6.07
CA ALA A 89 -0.59 15.74 7.28
C ALA A 89 -0.71 14.22 7.05
N ILE A 90 -1.72 13.77 6.28
CA ILE A 90 -1.88 12.37 5.88
C ILE A 90 -0.70 11.92 5.01
N SER A 91 -0.33 12.72 3.99
CA SER A 91 0.83 12.44 3.13
C SER A 91 2.11 12.34 3.96
N ALA A 92 2.33 13.29 4.88
CA ALA A 92 3.48 13.32 5.77
C ALA A 92 3.55 12.06 6.64
N PHE A 93 2.41 11.62 7.20
CA PHE A 93 2.34 10.43 8.02
C PHE A 93 2.67 9.17 7.23
N LEU A 94 2.08 8.98 6.04
CA LEU A 94 2.37 7.86 5.16
C LEU A 94 3.86 7.81 4.76
N LEU A 95 4.39 8.92 4.25
CA LEU A 95 5.78 9.00 3.79
C LEU A 95 6.75 8.75 4.94
N THR A 96 6.45 9.24 6.15
CA THR A 96 7.24 8.95 7.35
C THR A 96 7.26 7.47 7.66
N VAL A 97 6.10 6.80 7.65
CA VAL A 97 6.01 5.36 7.94
C VAL A 97 6.75 4.52 6.90
N PHE A 98 6.59 4.83 5.61
CA PHE A 98 7.29 4.15 4.51
C PHE A 98 8.81 4.33 4.61
N SER A 99 9.24 5.57 4.82
CA SER A 99 10.65 5.93 4.94
C SER A 99 11.29 5.29 6.17
N LEU A 100 10.59 5.31 7.31
CA LEU A 100 11.05 4.70 8.55
C LEU A 100 11.22 3.18 8.42
N TYR A 101 10.29 2.51 7.73
CA TYR A 101 10.40 1.08 7.44
C TYR A 101 11.65 0.79 6.61
N LEU A 102 11.84 1.50 5.48
CA LEU A 102 12.97 1.23 4.58
C LEU A 102 14.31 1.60 5.18
N VAL A 103 14.43 2.74 5.87
CA VAL A 103 15.69 3.18 6.49
C VAL A 103 16.15 2.20 7.57
N LYS A 104 15.22 1.67 8.38
CA LYS A 104 15.53 0.66 9.40
C LYS A 104 16.06 -0.65 8.81
N GLN A 105 15.59 -1.03 7.63
CA GLN A 105 15.95 -2.32 7.01
C GLN A 105 17.18 -2.20 6.08
N HIS A 106 17.26 -1.11 5.31
CA HIS A 106 18.15 -0.99 4.15
C HIS A 106 19.02 0.27 4.16
N GLY A 107 18.87 1.15 5.15
CA GLY A 107 19.61 2.40 5.25
C GLY A 107 19.06 3.53 4.38
N THR A 108 19.72 4.70 4.40
CA THR A 108 19.19 5.95 3.82
C THR A 108 19.05 5.94 2.30
N LEU A 109 19.93 5.24 1.58
CA LEU A 109 19.87 5.19 0.11
C LEU A 109 18.58 4.53 -0.41
N SER A 110 17.93 3.70 0.41
CA SER A 110 16.65 3.09 0.05
C SER A 110 15.51 4.10 -0.13
N LEU A 111 15.63 5.30 0.43
CA LEU A 111 14.65 6.39 0.26
C LEU A 111 14.51 6.84 -1.18
N LEU A 112 15.58 6.77 -1.97
CA LEU A 112 15.53 7.13 -3.39
C LEU A 112 14.54 6.26 -4.18
N LEU A 113 14.34 5.02 -3.74
CA LEU A 113 13.40 4.10 -4.39
C LEU A 113 11.93 4.44 -4.08
N LEU A 114 11.65 5.27 -3.07
CA LEU A 114 10.31 5.80 -2.80
C LEU A 114 9.93 6.95 -3.74
N ILE A 115 10.87 7.51 -4.50
CA ILE A 115 10.60 8.50 -5.55
C ILE A 115 10.03 7.77 -6.77
N ASN A 116 8.78 7.35 -6.65
CA ASN A 116 8.06 6.56 -7.66
C ASN A 116 6.61 7.06 -7.78
N PRO A 117 6.04 7.14 -9.00
CA PRO A 117 4.68 7.63 -9.21
C PRO A 117 3.60 6.91 -8.40
N LEU A 118 3.74 5.61 -8.14
CA LEU A 118 2.80 4.85 -7.30
C LEU A 118 2.73 5.40 -5.87
N VAL A 119 3.88 5.83 -5.32
CA VAL A 119 3.94 6.43 -3.99
C VAL A 119 3.33 7.81 -4.01
N ILE A 120 3.56 8.60 -5.08
CA ILE A 120 2.97 9.93 -5.23
C ILE A 120 1.43 9.83 -5.31
N ASP A 121 0.90 8.99 -6.18
CA ASP A 121 -0.55 8.84 -6.33
C ASP A 121 -1.20 8.35 -5.02
N LEU A 122 -0.57 7.41 -4.31
CA LEU A 122 -1.08 6.99 -3.01
C LEU A 122 -1.05 8.14 -2.00
N ALA A 123 0.08 8.84 -1.88
CA ALA A 123 0.29 9.86 -0.85
C ALA A 123 -0.51 11.14 -1.09
N PHE A 124 -0.70 11.56 -2.34
CA PHE A 124 -1.26 12.88 -2.70
C PHE A 124 -2.60 12.83 -3.42
N SER A 125 -3.11 11.64 -3.77
CA SER A 125 -4.44 11.47 -4.37
C SER A 125 -5.35 10.60 -3.49
N GLN A 126 -4.84 9.49 -2.95
CA GLN A 126 -5.66 8.46 -2.28
C GLN A 126 -5.65 8.56 -0.74
N PHE A 127 -6.00 9.73 -0.18
CA PHE A 127 -5.83 10.04 1.24
C PHE A 127 -6.45 9.05 2.22
N ARG A 128 -7.66 8.54 1.95
CA ARG A 128 -8.30 7.53 2.81
C ARG A 128 -7.47 6.24 2.90
N SER A 129 -7.03 5.73 1.75
CA SER A 129 -6.18 4.54 1.68
C SER A 129 -4.80 4.82 2.25
N ALA A 130 -4.22 5.99 1.97
CA ALA A 130 -2.94 6.43 2.54
C ALA A 130 -2.97 6.41 4.07
N LEU A 131 -4.00 6.99 4.69
CA LEU A 131 -4.13 7.04 6.14
C LEU A 131 -4.27 5.63 6.75
N ALA A 132 -5.12 4.79 6.18
CA ALA A 132 -5.29 3.41 6.64
C ALA A 132 -3.99 2.60 6.54
N ILE A 133 -3.26 2.74 5.43
CA ILE A 133 -1.98 2.05 5.22
C ILE A 133 -0.87 2.62 6.10
N ALA A 134 -0.85 3.93 6.37
CA ALA A 134 0.08 4.53 7.31
C ALA A 134 -0.15 3.98 8.73
N CYS A 135 -1.40 3.83 9.16
CA CYS A 135 -1.75 3.15 10.41
C CYS A 135 -1.28 1.68 10.43
N LEU A 136 -1.54 0.90 9.37
CA LEU A 136 -1.04 -0.48 9.28
C LEU A 136 0.49 -0.55 9.30
N GLY A 137 1.16 0.33 8.57
CA GLY A 137 2.62 0.44 8.57
C GLY A 137 3.18 0.81 9.95
N ALA A 138 2.51 1.71 10.68
CA ALA A 138 2.85 2.03 12.05
C ALA A 138 2.68 0.80 12.98
N ALA A 139 1.62 0.00 12.78
CA ALA A 139 1.42 -1.25 13.51
C ALA A 139 2.60 -2.22 13.34
N PHE A 140 3.23 -2.26 12.17
CA PHE A 140 4.43 -3.07 11.91
C PHE A 140 5.70 -2.56 12.58
N LEU A 141 5.77 -1.26 12.87
CA LEU A 141 6.99 -0.60 13.37
C LEU A 141 7.01 -0.48 14.90
N VAL A 142 5.85 -0.55 15.54
CA VAL A 142 5.72 -0.44 17.00
C VAL A 142 6.05 -1.77 17.68
N ARG A 143 6.80 -1.71 18.79
CA ARG A 143 7.21 -2.90 19.55
C ARG A 143 6.10 -3.45 20.47
N ARG A 144 5.23 -2.58 20.99
CA ARG A 144 4.16 -2.96 21.92
C ARG A 144 2.99 -3.55 21.14
N SER A 145 2.62 -4.80 21.44
CA SER A 145 1.55 -5.53 20.75
C SER A 145 0.20 -4.83 20.87
N SER A 146 -0.14 -4.27 22.03
CA SER A 146 -1.39 -3.53 22.23
C SER A 146 -1.52 -2.33 21.29
N LEU A 147 -0.43 -1.55 21.13
CA LEU A 147 -0.41 -0.42 20.20
C LEU A 147 -0.47 -0.89 18.73
N ALA A 148 0.17 -2.01 18.40
CA ALA A 148 0.07 -2.59 17.06
C ALA A 148 -1.38 -3.00 16.73
N TYR A 149 -2.08 -3.65 17.67
CA TYR A 149 -3.49 -3.98 17.50
C TYR A 149 -4.39 -2.75 17.43
N ALA A 150 -4.10 -1.71 18.22
CA ALA A 150 -4.83 -0.44 18.16
C ALA A 150 -4.70 0.21 16.77
N PHE A 151 -3.47 0.34 16.25
CA PHE A 151 -3.24 0.87 14.90
C PHE A 151 -3.93 0.03 13.81
N ALA A 152 -3.92 -1.29 13.93
CA ALA A 152 -4.60 -2.17 12.98
C ALA A 152 -6.14 -2.02 13.05
N GLY A 153 -6.71 -1.90 14.24
CA GLY A 153 -8.14 -1.63 14.43
C GLY A 153 -8.56 -0.27 13.87
N ILE A 154 -7.77 0.78 14.15
CA ILE A 154 -7.97 2.14 13.62
C ILE A 154 -7.94 2.13 12.08
N ALA A 155 -7.01 1.38 11.46
CA ALA A 155 -6.93 1.29 10.01
C ALA A 155 -8.22 0.75 9.36
N LEU A 156 -8.88 -0.22 10.01
CA LEU A 156 -10.17 -0.78 9.54
C LEU A 156 -11.31 0.24 9.58
N LEU A 157 -11.27 1.18 10.52
CA LEU A 157 -12.26 2.26 10.64
C LEU A 157 -12.03 3.39 9.63
N PHE A 158 -10.80 3.52 9.10
CA PHE A 158 -10.50 4.46 8.02
C PHE A 158 -10.79 3.88 6.64
N HIS A 159 -10.50 2.59 6.44
CA HIS A 159 -10.70 1.96 5.15
C HIS A 159 -10.98 0.46 5.27
N THR A 160 -12.10 0.03 4.73
CA THR A 160 -12.52 -1.38 4.72
C THR A 160 -11.50 -2.31 4.08
N ALA A 161 -10.80 -1.87 3.02
CA ALA A 161 -9.79 -2.67 2.32
C ALA A 161 -8.53 -2.95 3.17
N ALA A 162 -8.34 -2.25 4.30
CA ALA A 162 -7.29 -2.57 5.27
C ALA A 162 -7.39 -4.02 5.78
N SER A 163 -8.60 -4.58 5.83
CA SER A 163 -8.86 -5.97 6.22
C SER A 163 -8.08 -6.98 5.38
N ILE A 164 -8.02 -6.78 4.05
CA ILE A 164 -7.30 -7.66 3.13
C ILE A 164 -5.82 -7.71 3.51
N PHE A 165 -5.21 -6.57 3.81
CA PHE A 165 -3.79 -6.49 4.17
C PHE A 165 -3.50 -7.10 5.55
N ILE A 166 -4.41 -6.93 6.52
CA ILE A 166 -4.31 -7.59 7.83
C ILE A 166 -4.34 -9.12 7.65
N VAL A 167 -5.31 -9.62 6.88
CA VAL A 167 -5.46 -11.06 6.61
C VAL A 167 -4.23 -11.61 5.88
N ILE A 168 -3.75 -10.95 4.82
CA ILE A 168 -2.53 -11.34 4.11
C ILE A 168 -1.34 -11.43 5.08
N ASN A 169 -1.15 -10.43 5.92
CA ASN A 169 -0.05 -10.43 6.88
C ASN A 169 -0.19 -11.55 7.94
N ALA A 170 -1.41 -11.82 8.42
CA ALA A 170 -1.67 -12.92 9.34
C ALA A 170 -1.35 -14.27 8.67
N CYS A 171 -1.86 -14.50 7.45
CA CYS A 171 -1.57 -15.70 6.67
C CYS A 171 -0.07 -15.86 6.39
N VAL A 172 0.65 -14.78 6.10
CA VAL A 172 2.11 -14.80 5.95
C VAL A 172 2.79 -15.19 7.26
N HIS A 173 2.41 -14.58 8.38
CA HIS A 173 3.00 -14.86 9.68
C HIS A 173 2.80 -16.33 10.10
N PHE A 174 1.56 -16.82 10.05
CA PHE A 174 1.25 -18.21 10.39
C PHE A 174 1.81 -19.20 9.38
N GLY A 175 1.76 -18.86 8.09
CA GLY A 175 2.34 -19.66 7.01
C GLY A 175 3.84 -19.85 7.18
N GLN A 176 4.60 -18.78 7.40
CA GLN A 176 6.05 -18.86 7.66
C GLN A 176 6.36 -19.71 8.89
N ARG A 177 5.61 -19.53 10.00
CA ARG A 177 5.78 -20.32 11.23
C ARG A 177 5.50 -21.80 11.00
N TYR A 178 4.46 -22.13 10.23
CA TYR A 178 4.13 -23.51 9.87
C TYR A 178 5.23 -24.15 9.02
N MET A 179 5.69 -23.44 7.98
CA MET A 179 6.74 -23.94 7.08
C MET A 179 8.06 -24.17 7.82
N ALA A 180 8.43 -23.26 8.73
CA ALA A 180 9.62 -23.40 9.57
C ALA A 180 9.54 -24.62 10.50
N ARG A 181 8.36 -24.91 11.07
CA ARG A 181 8.14 -26.09 11.93
C ARG A 181 8.22 -27.42 11.18
N HIS A 182 7.82 -27.45 9.91
CA HIS A 182 7.74 -28.67 9.10
C HIS A 182 8.89 -28.81 8.09
N GLY A 183 9.94 -28.00 8.21
CA GLY A 183 11.14 -28.08 7.35
C GLY A 183 10.85 -27.92 5.86
N LYS A 184 9.80 -27.16 5.48
CA LYS A 184 9.41 -27.02 4.08
C LYS A 184 10.43 -26.18 3.32
N SER A 185 10.74 -26.59 2.08
CA SER A 185 11.66 -25.88 1.21
C SER A 185 11.14 -24.47 0.86
N GLY A 186 12.04 -23.57 0.46
CA GLY A 186 11.65 -22.23 -0.01
C GLY A 186 10.65 -22.27 -1.17
N LEU A 187 10.74 -23.29 -2.04
CA LEU A 187 9.76 -23.57 -3.09
C LEU A 187 8.36 -23.89 -2.55
N GLY A 188 8.25 -24.70 -1.50
CA GLY A 188 6.96 -24.96 -0.86
C GLY A 188 6.35 -23.70 -0.25
N ALA A 189 7.20 -22.87 0.38
CA ALA A 189 6.76 -21.61 0.96
C ALA A 189 6.27 -20.61 -0.11
N ILE A 190 7.01 -20.41 -1.21
CA ILE A 190 6.57 -19.51 -2.27
C ILE A 190 5.33 -20.02 -2.98
N GLY A 191 5.19 -21.33 -3.19
CA GLY A 191 3.98 -21.93 -3.77
C GLY A 191 2.73 -21.61 -2.94
N PHE A 192 2.83 -21.71 -1.60
CA PHE A 192 1.74 -21.30 -0.71
C PHE A 192 1.39 -19.81 -0.83
N PHE A 193 2.38 -18.92 -0.83
CA PHE A 193 2.12 -17.47 -0.93
C PHE A 193 1.61 -17.05 -2.32
N VAL A 194 2.08 -17.69 -3.38
CA VAL A 194 1.53 -17.52 -4.74
C VAL A 194 0.08 -17.96 -4.77
N GLY A 195 -0.23 -19.15 -4.25
CA GLY A 195 -1.60 -19.66 -4.17
C GLY A 195 -2.53 -18.76 -3.36
N LEU A 196 -2.04 -18.19 -2.25
CA LEU A 196 -2.79 -17.20 -1.48
C LEU A 196 -3.09 -15.93 -2.29
N GLY A 197 -2.13 -15.42 -3.08
CA GLY A 197 -2.35 -14.27 -3.95
C GLY A 197 -3.41 -14.53 -5.04
N VAL A 198 -3.35 -15.70 -5.68
CA VAL A 198 -4.37 -16.14 -6.66
C VAL A 198 -5.74 -16.23 -5.99
N PHE A 199 -5.82 -16.85 -4.82
CA PHE A 199 -7.07 -16.96 -4.06
C PHE A 199 -7.68 -15.59 -3.73
N VAL A 200 -6.87 -14.66 -3.21
CA VAL A 200 -7.33 -13.31 -2.92
C VAL A 200 -7.78 -12.59 -4.20
N SER A 201 -7.05 -12.73 -5.32
CA SER A 201 -7.46 -12.17 -6.62
C SER A 201 -8.84 -12.68 -7.08
N LEU A 202 -9.11 -13.98 -6.93
CA LEU A 202 -10.41 -14.56 -7.26
C LEU A 202 -11.53 -14.02 -6.35
N LEU A 203 -11.24 -13.83 -5.06
CA LEU A 203 -12.18 -13.25 -4.10
C LEU A 203 -12.53 -11.80 -4.42
N ILE A 204 -11.55 -10.98 -4.79
CA ILE A 204 -11.76 -9.53 -5.01
C ILE A 204 -12.10 -9.17 -6.47
N GLY A 205 -11.87 -10.08 -7.41
CA GLY A 205 -12.25 -9.95 -8.81
C GLY A 205 -13.64 -10.56 -9.04
N PRO A 206 -13.75 -11.77 -9.62
CA PRO A 206 -15.02 -12.34 -10.05
C PRO A 206 -16.01 -12.61 -8.91
N LEU A 207 -15.53 -13.01 -7.72
CA LEU A 207 -16.42 -13.33 -6.60
C LEU A 207 -16.87 -12.09 -5.82
N ARG A 208 -16.26 -10.93 -6.07
CA ARG A 208 -16.57 -9.69 -5.35
C ARG A 208 -18.03 -9.31 -5.55
N GLU A 209 -18.53 -9.37 -6.79
CA GLU A 209 -19.92 -8.98 -7.08
C GLU A 209 -20.91 -9.83 -6.30
N ILE A 210 -20.65 -11.14 -6.21
CA ILE A 210 -21.48 -12.09 -5.43
C ILE A 210 -21.44 -11.73 -3.94
N ILE A 211 -20.25 -11.49 -3.39
CA ILE A 211 -20.08 -11.14 -1.97
C ILE A 211 -20.79 -9.82 -1.66
N LEU A 212 -20.63 -8.80 -2.51
CA LEU A 212 -21.24 -7.49 -2.30
C LEU A 212 -22.75 -7.51 -2.50
N ALA A 213 -23.26 -8.32 -3.42
CA ALA A 213 -24.69 -8.50 -3.62
C ALA A 213 -25.34 -9.15 -2.40
N LEU A 214 -24.69 -10.15 -1.79
CA LEU A 214 -25.15 -10.79 -0.55
C LEU A 214 -25.15 -9.82 0.65
N LEU A 215 -24.24 -8.85 0.67
CA LEU A 215 -24.16 -7.80 1.70
C LEU A 215 -25.10 -6.61 1.43
N GLY A 216 -25.83 -6.61 0.31
CA GLY A 216 -26.69 -5.49 -0.08
C GLY A 216 -25.91 -4.20 -0.37
N ASP A 217 -24.61 -4.29 -0.69
CA ASP A 217 -23.78 -3.12 -0.96
C ASP A 217 -24.06 -2.60 -2.38
N ARG A 218 -24.27 -1.28 -2.51
CA ARG A 218 -24.45 -0.59 -3.81
C ARG A 218 -23.25 -0.68 -4.75
N ARG A 219 -22.11 -1.21 -4.30
CA ARG A 219 -20.84 -1.33 -5.03
C ARG A 219 -20.73 -2.58 -5.92
N VAL A 220 -21.86 -3.23 -6.24
CA VAL A 220 -21.91 -4.49 -7.01
C VAL A 220 -21.39 -4.34 -8.44
N HIS A 221 -21.63 -3.21 -9.12
CA HIS A 221 -21.17 -3.02 -10.50
C HIS A 221 -20.06 -1.98 -10.59
N TYR A 222 -18.84 -2.43 -10.85
CA TYR A 222 -17.74 -1.56 -11.29
C TYR A 222 -17.21 -2.07 -12.63
N PRO A 223 -16.84 -1.16 -13.54
CA PRO A 223 -16.11 -1.56 -14.75
C PRO A 223 -14.78 -2.21 -14.37
N ASP A 224 -14.24 -3.04 -15.26
CA ASP A 224 -12.90 -3.62 -15.10
C ASP A 224 -11.87 -2.51 -14.84
N GLN A 225 -11.04 -2.71 -13.81
CA GLN A 225 -10.00 -1.77 -13.38
C GLN A 225 -8.60 -2.41 -13.51
N SER A 226 -8.49 -3.47 -14.31
CA SER A 226 -7.24 -4.15 -14.60
C SER A 226 -6.24 -3.21 -15.28
N SER A 227 -4.97 -3.39 -14.93
CA SER A 227 -3.88 -2.64 -15.57
C SER A 227 -3.43 -3.36 -16.83
N THR A 228 -2.84 -2.62 -17.77
CA THR A 228 -2.36 -3.19 -19.02
C THR A 228 -1.27 -4.24 -18.77
N PHE A 229 -1.18 -5.21 -19.68
CA PHE A 229 -0.15 -6.25 -19.63
C PHE A 229 1.27 -5.66 -19.55
N LEU A 230 1.54 -4.60 -20.33
CA LEU A 230 2.83 -3.91 -20.33
C LEU A 230 3.18 -3.38 -18.94
N TYR A 231 2.23 -2.73 -18.27
CA TYR A 231 2.41 -2.19 -16.93
C TYR A 231 2.70 -3.32 -15.90
N ILE A 232 2.00 -4.45 -16.00
CA ILE A 232 2.15 -5.57 -15.06
C ILE A 232 3.39 -6.43 -15.33
N SER A 233 3.93 -6.41 -16.54
CA SER A 233 5.05 -7.26 -16.96
C SER A 233 6.28 -7.19 -16.03
N PHE A 234 6.67 -6.00 -15.57
CA PHE A 234 7.76 -5.84 -14.61
C PHE A 234 7.47 -6.55 -13.28
N TRP A 235 6.25 -6.38 -12.76
CA TRP A 235 5.82 -6.97 -11.49
C TRP A 235 5.72 -8.50 -11.58
N SER A 236 5.21 -9.03 -12.69
CA SER A 236 5.23 -10.47 -12.97
C SER A 236 6.65 -11.01 -13.11
N GLY A 237 7.56 -10.25 -13.74
CA GLY A 237 8.99 -10.57 -13.79
C GLY A 237 9.63 -10.63 -12.39
N LEU A 238 9.28 -9.69 -11.51
CA LEU A 238 9.73 -9.69 -10.11
C LEU A 238 9.20 -10.92 -9.35
N LEU A 239 7.97 -11.36 -9.62
CA LEU A 239 7.44 -12.60 -9.04
C LEU A 239 8.26 -13.82 -9.48
N ILE A 240 8.58 -13.92 -10.78
CA ILE A 240 9.44 -14.98 -11.31
C ILE A 240 10.80 -14.96 -10.61
N ALA A 241 11.40 -13.78 -10.44
CA ALA A 241 12.67 -13.64 -9.74
C ALA A 241 12.59 -14.12 -8.29
N LEU A 242 11.49 -13.83 -7.57
CA LEU A 242 11.28 -14.36 -6.22
C LEU A 242 11.14 -15.89 -6.22
N ILE A 243 10.48 -16.49 -7.22
CA ILE A 243 10.40 -17.95 -7.38
C ILE A 243 11.79 -18.56 -7.58
N LEU A 244 12.63 -17.93 -8.41
CA LEU A 244 14.01 -18.38 -8.59
C LEU A 244 14.85 -18.23 -7.32
N HIS A 245 14.68 -17.14 -6.59
CA HIS A 245 15.33 -16.91 -5.30
C HIS A 245 14.93 -17.99 -4.27
N ALA A 246 13.64 -18.32 -4.21
CA ALA A 246 13.07 -19.32 -3.30
C ALA A 246 13.58 -20.76 -3.54
N LYS A 247 14.16 -21.04 -4.71
CA LYS A 247 14.83 -22.34 -4.97
C LYS A 247 16.07 -22.53 -4.10
N LYS A 248 16.75 -21.44 -3.73
CA LYS A 248 18.03 -21.47 -3.02
C LYS A 248 17.95 -20.93 -1.59
N HIS A 249 16.99 -20.04 -1.32
CA HIS A 249 16.90 -19.31 -0.07
C HIS A 249 15.49 -19.34 0.53
N ALA A 250 15.41 -19.27 1.85
CA ALA A 250 14.14 -19.03 2.54
C ALA A 250 13.68 -17.58 2.31
N LEU A 251 12.38 -17.39 2.15
CA LEU A 251 11.81 -16.05 1.95
C LEU A 251 11.75 -15.27 3.26
N SER A 252 12.21 -14.02 3.24
CA SER A 252 11.93 -13.05 4.30
C SER A 252 10.44 -12.70 4.35
N LYS A 253 9.98 -12.12 5.47
CA LYS A 253 8.59 -11.64 5.61
C LYS A 253 8.20 -10.66 4.49
N ALA A 254 9.09 -9.75 4.12
CA ALA A 254 8.83 -8.78 3.05
C ALA A 254 8.66 -9.46 1.68
N GLN A 255 9.51 -10.46 1.39
CA GLN A 255 9.42 -11.25 0.17
C GLN A 255 8.17 -12.13 0.14
N SER A 256 7.76 -12.71 1.28
CA SER A 256 6.51 -13.47 1.37
C SER A 256 5.28 -12.59 1.12
N ILE A 257 5.19 -11.40 1.74
CA ILE A 257 4.12 -10.44 1.46
C ILE A 257 4.15 -10.04 -0.02
N SER A 258 5.33 -9.72 -0.55
CA SER A 258 5.49 -9.34 -1.95
C SER A 258 5.08 -10.44 -2.91
N ALA A 259 5.37 -11.71 -2.61
CA ALA A 259 4.92 -12.84 -3.42
C ALA A 259 3.39 -12.93 -3.48
N VAL A 260 2.69 -12.71 -2.36
CA VAL A 260 1.21 -12.66 -2.33
C VAL A 260 0.71 -11.52 -3.22
N ILE A 261 1.25 -10.30 -3.03
CA ILE A 261 0.79 -9.10 -3.76
C ILE A 261 1.08 -9.21 -5.26
N LEU A 262 2.28 -9.63 -5.65
CA LEU A 262 2.66 -9.78 -7.05
C LEU A 262 1.87 -10.90 -7.74
N SER A 263 1.57 -11.99 -7.02
CA SER A 263 0.70 -13.06 -7.52
C SER A 263 -0.74 -12.57 -7.72
N LEU A 264 -1.29 -11.87 -6.74
CA LEU A 264 -2.60 -11.23 -6.83
C LEU A 264 -2.68 -10.31 -8.05
N VAL A 265 -1.71 -9.41 -8.19
CA VAL A 265 -1.65 -8.41 -9.26
C VAL A 265 -1.46 -9.04 -10.64
N THR A 266 -0.66 -10.11 -10.74
CA THR A 266 -0.49 -10.87 -11.98
C THR A 266 -1.79 -11.60 -12.35
N THR A 267 -2.49 -12.14 -11.37
CA THR A 267 -3.77 -12.85 -11.59
C THR A 267 -4.88 -11.89 -12.00
N ASN A 268 -4.88 -10.67 -11.44
CA ASN A 268 -5.82 -9.59 -11.79
C ASN A 268 -5.82 -9.22 -13.28
N LEU A 269 -4.75 -9.54 -14.04
CA LEU A 269 -4.75 -9.40 -15.51
C LEU A 269 -5.86 -10.21 -16.18
N PHE A 270 -6.27 -11.32 -15.57
CA PHE A 270 -7.26 -12.23 -16.13
C PHE A 270 -8.61 -12.14 -15.40
N THR A 271 -8.61 -11.66 -14.15
CA THR A 271 -9.80 -11.67 -13.27
C THR A 271 -10.45 -10.30 -13.11
N GLY A 272 -9.87 -9.23 -13.65
CA GLY A 272 -10.50 -7.90 -13.72
C GLY A 272 -10.38 -7.05 -12.45
N GLY A 273 -9.26 -7.12 -11.74
CA GLY A 273 -9.05 -6.45 -10.44
C GLY A 273 -8.14 -5.21 -10.46
N TYR A 274 -8.35 -4.29 -9.51
CA TYR A 274 -7.55 -3.05 -9.40
C TYR A 274 -6.12 -3.32 -8.89
N SER A 275 -5.16 -3.43 -9.79
CA SER A 275 -3.78 -3.83 -9.45
C SER A 275 -2.91 -2.72 -8.86
N THR A 276 -3.03 -1.46 -9.31
CA THR A 276 -2.08 -0.39 -8.94
C THR A 276 -2.17 0.01 -7.46
N ARG A 277 -3.37 -0.03 -6.86
CA ARG A 277 -3.56 0.22 -5.42
C ARG A 277 -2.80 -0.80 -4.57
N PHE A 278 -2.89 -2.10 -4.85
CA PHE A 278 -2.15 -3.11 -4.08
C PHE A 278 -0.64 -2.96 -4.19
N LEU A 279 -0.13 -2.58 -5.37
CA LEU A 279 1.29 -2.29 -5.56
C LEU A 279 1.73 -1.07 -4.75
N ALA A 280 0.96 0.02 -4.80
CA ALA A 280 1.29 1.26 -4.10
C ALA A 280 1.23 1.09 -2.57
N THR A 281 0.20 0.42 -2.05
CA THR A 281 0.03 0.25 -0.59
C THR A 281 1.09 -0.66 0.02
N MET A 282 1.59 -1.63 -0.73
CA MET A 282 2.64 -2.57 -0.29
C MET A 282 4.03 -2.25 -0.84
N PHE A 283 4.19 -1.06 -1.42
CA PHE A 283 5.41 -0.64 -2.10
C PHE A 283 6.69 -0.76 -1.24
N PRO A 284 6.71 -0.43 0.06
CA PRO A 284 7.90 -0.62 0.89
C PRO A 284 8.34 -2.09 0.99
N PHE A 285 7.39 -3.03 1.01
CA PHE A 285 7.71 -4.47 1.02
C PHE A 285 8.24 -4.93 -0.34
N LEU A 286 7.71 -4.39 -1.44
CA LEU A 286 8.21 -4.65 -2.80
C LEU A 286 9.65 -4.15 -2.97
N VAL A 287 9.92 -2.91 -2.56
CA VAL A 287 11.28 -2.33 -2.56
C VAL A 287 12.23 -3.15 -1.68
N SER A 288 11.78 -3.51 -0.48
CA SER A 288 12.56 -4.38 0.43
C SER A 288 12.88 -5.73 -0.22
N SER A 289 11.95 -6.30 -0.99
CA SER A 289 12.16 -7.56 -1.72
C SER A 289 13.18 -7.44 -2.84
N VAL A 290 13.15 -6.34 -3.60
CA VAL A 290 14.18 -6.03 -4.62
C VAL A 290 15.57 -5.89 -3.97
N LEU A 291 15.65 -5.23 -2.82
CA LEU A 291 16.91 -4.99 -2.13
C LEU A 291 17.49 -6.25 -1.44
N THR A 292 16.67 -7.23 -1.11
CA THR A 292 17.07 -8.46 -0.40
C THR A 292 17.25 -9.68 -1.29
N ILE A 293 16.92 -9.58 -2.58
CA ILE A 293 17.07 -10.68 -3.51
C ILE A 293 18.53 -11.08 -3.71
N ASP A 294 18.74 -12.31 -4.20
CA ASP A 294 20.06 -12.88 -4.39
C ASP A 294 20.99 -11.98 -5.22
N ARG A 295 22.28 -11.92 -4.83
CA ARG A 295 23.28 -11.02 -5.42
C ARG A 295 23.48 -11.28 -6.91
N GLY A 296 23.27 -12.51 -7.39
CA GLY A 296 23.43 -12.86 -8.80
C GLY A 296 22.41 -12.18 -9.72
N ILE A 297 21.16 -12.01 -9.26
CA ILE A 297 20.07 -11.43 -10.07
C ILE A 297 19.70 -10.00 -9.66
N LYS A 298 20.15 -9.54 -8.49
CA LYS A 298 19.85 -8.22 -7.95
C LYS A 298 20.20 -7.06 -8.90
N PRO A 299 21.39 -7.00 -9.55
CA PRO A 299 21.71 -5.88 -10.44
C PRO A 299 20.75 -5.78 -11.63
N LEU A 300 20.36 -6.91 -12.21
CA LEU A 300 19.40 -6.97 -13.31
C LEU A 300 18.04 -6.42 -12.88
N ILE A 301 17.54 -6.85 -11.72
CA ILE A 301 16.23 -6.44 -11.21
C ILE A 301 16.23 -4.96 -10.81
N LEU A 302 17.30 -4.46 -10.19
CA LEU A 302 17.42 -3.04 -9.87
C LEU A 302 17.45 -2.18 -11.14
N THR A 303 18.20 -2.62 -12.16
CA THR A 303 18.25 -1.92 -13.45
C THR A 303 16.86 -1.90 -14.10
N ALA A 304 16.17 -3.05 -14.13
CA ALA A 304 14.81 -3.15 -14.64
C ALA A 304 13.82 -2.29 -13.83
N PHE A 305 13.95 -2.22 -12.50
CA PHE A 305 13.11 -1.39 -11.63
C PHE A 305 13.32 0.10 -11.89
N VAL A 306 14.57 0.54 -12.07
CA VAL A 306 14.90 1.93 -12.39
C VAL A 306 14.37 2.30 -13.77
N ALA A 307 14.59 1.45 -14.78
CA ALA A 307 14.06 1.67 -16.12
C ALA A 307 12.52 1.73 -16.13
N TYR A 308 11.87 0.79 -15.44
CA TYR A 308 10.42 0.76 -15.28
C TYR A 308 9.91 2.01 -14.56
N THR A 309 10.56 2.44 -13.47
CA THR A 309 10.20 3.66 -12.74
C THR A 309 10.37 4.91 -13.60
N ALA A 310 11.42 4.98 -14.42
CA ALA A 310 11.62 6.09 -15.36
C ALA A 310 10.49 6.15 -16.40
N LEU A 311 10.08 5.00 -16.97
CA LEU A 311 8.94 4.94 -17.88
C LEU A 311 7.63 5.33 -17.19
N GLN A 312 7.42 4.90 -15.94
CA GLN A 312 6.26 5.34 -15.16
C GLN A 312 6.27 6.86 -14.95
N TRP A 313 7.42 7.46 -14.70
CA TRP A 313 7.54 8.92 -14.57
C TRP A 313 7.21 9.63 -15.88
N LEU A 314 7.72 9.15 -17.02
CA LEU A 314 7.41 9.74 -18.32
C LEU A 314 5.91 9.68 -18.61
N PHE A 315 5.27 8.55 -18.33
CA PHE A 315 3.82 8.40 -18.46
C PHE A 315 3.05 9.30 -17.49
N TRP A 316 3.44 9.32 -16.21
CA TRP A 316 2.77 10.11 -15.17
C TRP A 316 2.90 11.62 -15.40
N LEU A 317 4.00 12.08 -15.99
CA LEU A 317 4.22 13.47 -16.40
C LEU A 317 3.60 13.80 -17.77
N ASN A 318 2.81 12.91 -18.36
CA ASN A 318 2.17 13.09 -19.67
C ASN A 318 3.16 13.38 -20.82
N VAL A 319 4.38 12.82 -20.76
CA VAL A 319 5.39 12.95 -21.81
C VAL A 319 5.20 11.90 -22.91
N ILE A 320 4.70 10.71 -22.53
CA ILE A 320 4.39 9.57 -23.40
C ILE A 320 3.03 8.96 -23.07
#